data_AF-A0A0S2KF52-F1
#
_entry.id   AF-A0A0S2KF52-F1
#
_cell.length_a   1.000
_cell.length_b   1.000
_cell.length_c   1.000
_cell.angle_alpha   90.00
_cell.angle_beta   90.00
_cell.angle_gamma   90.00
#
_symmetry.space_group_name_H-M   'P 1'
#
loop_
_entity.id
_entity.type
_entity.pdbx_description
1 polymer ?
#
loop_
_entity_poly.entity_id
_entity_poly.type
_entity_poly.pdbx_seq_one_letter_code
_entity_poly.pdbx_strand_id
1 'polypeptide(L)'
;MLWLTGIACLAVGLVAGLLVGRKVQTGNPARVTELEAQVQELQRHHADYRENVSDHFNTTAELVQQMTESYRDVYQHLATGAQQLCTEDVASKLLPANDQAMFSSEQDNDDTLEPPKDYAPKTGPGPGALSEEFGLDKNTSRQES
;
A
#
# COMPACT_ATOMS: atom_id res chain seq x y z
N MET A 1 -42.95 -30.77 38.86
CA MET A 1 -41.69 -30.15 39.31
C MET A 1 -40.91 -29.48 38.18
N LEU A 2 -40.72 -30.12 37.02
CA LEU A 2 -39.96 -29.55 35.88
C LEU A 2 -40.58 -28.28 35.24
N TRP A 3 -41.90 -28.13 35.30
CA TRP A 3 -42.58 -26.96 34.72
C TRP A 3 -42.39 -25.69 35.56
N LEU A 4 -42.33 -25.83 36.88
CA LEU A 4 -42.07 -24.71 37.81
C LEU A 4 -40.65 -24.17 37.66
N THR A 5 -39.66 -25.06 37.50
CA THR A 5 -38.26 -24.65 37.25
C THR A 5 -38.11 -23.93 35.91
N GLY A 6 -38.85 -24.35 34.87
CA GLY A 6 -38.88 -23.66 33.58
C GLY A 6 -39.43 -22.24 33.68
N ILE A 7 -40.56 -22.07 34.37
CA ILE A 7 -41.20 -20.76 34.59
C ILE A 7 -40.30 -19.84 35.42
N ALA A 8 -39.68 -20.36 36.48
CA ALA A 8 -38.77 -19.58 37.32
C ALA A 8 -37.54 -19.10 36.53
N CYS A 9 -36.95 -19.96 35.70
CA CYS A 9 -35.80 -19.60 34.87
C CYS A 9 -36.17 -18.54 33.81
N LEU A 10 -37.35 -18.67 33.19
CA LEU A 10 -37.86 -17.69 32.23
C LEU A 10 -38.10 -16.32 32.90
N ALA A 11 -38.70 -16.30 34.10
CA ALA A 11 -38.93 -15.07 34.84
C ALA A 11 -37.61 -14.35 35.17
N VAL A 12 -36.60 -15.09 35.65
CA VAL A 12 -35.27 -14.53 35.93
C VAL A 12 -34.59 -14.02 34.65
N GLY A 13 -34.67 -14.79 33.55
CA GLY A 13 -34.12 -14.39 32.26
C GLY A 13 -34.78 -13.13 31.70
N LEU A 14 -36.10 -12.97 31.88
CA LEU A 14 -36.84 -11.80 31.42
C LEU A 14 -36.47 -10.56 32.25
N VAL A 15 -36.36 -10.69 33.56
CA VAL A 15 -35.93 -9.59 34.45
C VAL A 15 -34.49 -9.19 34.15
N ALA A 16 -33.57 -10.16 34.04
CA ALA A 16 -32.18 -9.90 33.68
C ALA A 16 -32.06 -9.27 32.29
N GLY A 17 -32.81 -9.79 31.32
CA GLY A 17 -32.87 -9.27 29.95
C GLY A 17 -33.37 -7.83 29.89
N LEU A 18 -34.41 -7.48 30.65
CA LEU A 18 -34.90 -6.10 30.74
C LEU A 18 -33.90 -5.16 31.41
N LEU A 19 -33.21 -5.61 32.46
CA LEU A 19 -32.18 -4.80 33.15
C LEU A 19 -30.98 -4.51 32.24
N VAL A 20 -30.48 -5.52 31.53
CA VAL A 20 -29.38 -5.35 30.56
C VAL A 20 -29.85 -4.50 29.37
N GLY A 21 -31.02 -4.79 28.81
CA GLY A 21 -31.58 -4.05 27.68
C GLY A 21 -31.79 -2.56 27.99
N ARG A 22 -32.29 -2.22 29.19
CA ARG A 22 -32.43 -0.81 29.61
C ARG A 22 -31.09 -0.10 29.75
N LYS A 23 -30.03 -0.79 30.21
CA LYS A 23 -28.68 -0.20 30.29
C LYS A 23 -28.08 0.07 28.91
N VAL A 24 -28.28 -0.84 27.95
CA VAL A 24 -27.81 -0.66 26.57
C VAL A 24 -28.59 0.44 25.83
N GLN A 25 -29.91 0.52 26.03
CA GLN A 25 -30.75 1.58 25.46
C GLN A 25 -30.41 2.98 26.02
N THR A 26 -29.87 3.03 27.25
CA THR A 26 -29.34 4.26 27.86
C THR A 26 -27.86 4.47 27.51
N GLY A 27 -27.41 3.95 26.37
CA GLY A 27 -26.10 4.29 25.81
C GLY A 27 -25.98 5.80 25.65
N ASN A 28 -24.85 6.36 26.07
CA ASN A 28 -24.63 7.81 26.08
C ASN A 28 -24.58 8.33 24.62
N PRO A 29 -25.58 9.10 24.13
CA PRO A 29 -25.58 9.59 22.75
C PRO A 29 -24.32 10.41 22.42
N ALA A 30 -23.76 11.09 23.44
CA ALA A 30 -22.50 11.81 23.30
C ALA A 30 -21.32 10.92 22.87
N ARG A 31 -21.27 9.64 23.30
CA ARG A 31 -20.21 8.72 22.85
C ARG A 31 -20.39 8.31 21.39
N VAL A 32 -21.62 8.15 20.92
CA VAL A 32 -21.87 7.81 19.51
C VAL A 32 -21.43 8.97 18.62
N THR A 33 -21.80 10.20 18.98
CA THR A 33 -21.37 11.41 18.27
C THR A 33 -19.84 11.59 18.31
N GLU A 34 -19.20 11.30 19.44
CA GLU A 34 -17.74 11.34 19.57
C GLU A 34 -17.04 10.30 18.67
N LEU A 35 -17.59 9.08 18.58
CA LEU A 35 -17.06 8.05 17.68
C LEU A 35 -17.27 8.43 16.21
N GLU A 36 -18.43 8.97 15.85
CA GLU A 36 -18.71 9.46 14.50
C GLU A 36 -17.74 10.59 14.11
N ALA A 37 -17.48 11.54 15.02
CA ALA A 37 -16.51 12.60 14.81
C ALA A 37 -15.08 12.05 14.61
N GLN A 38 -14.68 11.04 15.38
CA GLN A 38 -13.38 10.38 15.23
C GLN A 38 -13.24 9.69 13.87
N VAL A 39 -14.28 8.98 13.41
CA VAL A 39 -14.27 8.34 12.09
C VAL A 39 -14.16 9.39 11.00
N GLN A 40 -14.92 10.48 11.11
CA GLN A 40 -14.88 11.56 10.13
C GLN A 40 -13.51 12.25 10.08
N GLU A 41 -12.90 12.53 11.24
CA GLU A 41 -11.56 13.14 11.29
C GLU A 41 -10.50 12.20 10.72
N LEU A 42 -10.58 10.90 11.01
CA LEU A 42 -9.64 9.93 10.45
C LEU A 42 -9.76 9.82 8.93
N GLN A 43 -10.99 9.81 8.40
CA GLN A 43 -11.23 9.86 6.95
C GLN A 43 -10.68 11.13 6.32
N ARG A 44 -10.84 12.28 6.99
CA ARG A 44 -10.28 13.56 6.54
C ARG A 44 -8.76 13.52 6.48
N HIS A 45 -8.10 13.03 7.54
CA HIS A 45 -6.65 12.83 7.55
C HIS A 45 -6.16 11.88 6.44
N HIS A 46 -6.90 10.82 6.14
CA HIS A 46 -6.56 9.94 5.03
C HIS A 46 -6.68 10.64 3.67
N ALA A 47 -7.70 11.46 3.47
CA ALA A 47 -7.86 12.25 2.25
C ALA A 47 -6.71 13.26 2.10
N ASP A 48 -6.44 14.06 3.14
CA ASP A 48 -5.35 15.04 3.18
C ASP A 48 -3.98 14.38 2.92
N TYR A 49 -3.74 13.19 3.49
CA TYR A 49 -2.51 12.42 3.25
C TYR A 49 -2.38 11.99 1.79
N ARG A 50 -3.46 11.48 1.17
CA ARG A 50 -3.43 11.04 -0.23
C ARG A 50 -3.18 12.22 -1.18
N GLU A 51 -3.76 13.37 -0.90
CA GLU A 51 -3.52 14.61 -1.65
C GLU A 51 -2.05 15.03 -1.54
N ASN A 52 -1.51 15.13 -0.33
CA ASN A 52 -0.10 15.50 -0.12
C ASN A 52 0.89 14.55 -0.79
N VAL A 53 0.60 13.24 -0.77
CA VAL A 53 1.42 12.24 -1.49
C VAL A 53 1.34 12.46 -3.00
N SER A 54 0.14 12.71 -3.54
CA SER A 54 -0.06 13.00 -4.96
C SER A 54 0.73 14.23 -5.39
N ASP A 55 0.67 15.32 -4.62
CA ASP A 55 1.40 16.56 -4.89
C ASP A 55 2.92 16.35 -4.84
N HIS A 56 3.41 15.56 -3.88
CA HIS A 56 4.83 15.24 -3.76
C HIS A 56 5.34 14.46 -4.98
N PHE A 57 4.58 13.46 -5.44
CA PHE A 57 4.95 12.70 -6.64
C PHE A 57 4.82 13.52 -7.92
N ASN A 58 3.84 14.41 -8.03
CA ASN A 58 3.75 15.33 -9.16
C ASN A 58 4.97 16.26 -9.23
N THR A 59 5.31 16.90 -8.10
CA THR A 59 6.52 17.74 -7.99
C THR A 59 7.79 16.96 -8.30
N THR A 60 7.88 15.71 -7.84
CA THR A 60 9.03 14.85 -8.10
C THR A 60 9.13 14.50 -9.59
N ALA A 61 8.02 14.20 -10.26
CA ALA A 61 7.99 13.92 -11.69
C ALA A 61 8.44 15.14 -12.50
N GLU A 62 8.01 16.35 -12.12
CA GLU A 62 8.48 17.61 -12.72
C GLU A 62 10.00 17.80 -12.56
N LEU A 63 10.53 17.57 -11.35
CA LEU A 63 11.98 17.65 -11.10
C LEU A 63 12.79 16.62 -11.90
N VAL A 64 12.30 15.37 -11.99
CA VAL A 64 12.96 14.30 -12.78
C VAL A 64 12.96 14.65 -14.26
N GLN A 65 11.86 15.22 -14.77
CA GLN A 65 11.78 15.69 -16.15
C GLN A 65 12.81 16.78 -16.42
N GLN A 66 12.91 17.79 -15.54
CA GLN A 66 13.91 18.86 -15.65
C GLN A 66 15.34 18.31 -15.63
N MET A 67 15.61 17.31 -14.79
CA MET A 67 16.92 16.65 -14.75
C MET A 67 17.22 15.92 -16.06
N THR A 68 16.22 15.24 -16.63
CA THR A 68 16.36 14.51 -17.91
C THR A 68 16.61 15.47 -19.06
N GLU A 69 15.93 16.61 -19.09
CA GLU A 69 16.19 17.69 -20.07
C GLU A 69 17.63 18.23 -19.92
N SER A 70 18.04 18.56 -18.71
CA SER A 70 19.41 19.02 -18.43
C SER A 70 20.47 17.99 -18.85
N TYR A 71 20.19 16.69 -18.67
CA TYR A 71 21.06 15.61 -19.12
C TYR A 71 21.16 15.56 -20.65
N ARG A 72 20.04 15.72 -21.37
CA ARG A 72 20.03 15.80 -22.84
C ARG A 72 20.83 16.99 -23.34
N ASP A 73 20.70 18.16 -22.71
CA ASP A 73 21.44 19.36 -23.09
C ASP A 73 22.96 19.17 -22.98
N VAL A 74 23.41 18.58 -21.86
CA VAL A 74 24.83 18.23 -21.68
C VAL A 74 25.30 17.28 -22.77
N TYR A 75 24.49 16.27 -23.07
CA TYR A 75 24.80 15.30 -24.11
C TYR A 75 24.93 15.95 -25.49
N GLN A 76 23.96 16.80 -25.85
CA GLN A 76 23.96 17.54 -27.11
C GLN A 76 25.18 18.47 -27.22
N HIS A 77 25.56 19.10 -26.12
CA HIS A 77 26.75 19.95 -26.08
C HIS A 77 28.04 19.14 -26.29
N LEU A 78 28.16 17.97 -25.65
CA LEU A 78 29.28 17.06 -25.86
C LEU A 78 29.33 16.53 -27.30
N ALA A 79 28.18 16.15 -27.85
CA ALA A 79 28.05 15.71 -29.24
C ALA A 79 28.53 16.79 -30.22
N THR A 80 28.06 18.03 -30.02
CA THR A 80 28.46 19.18 -30.84
C THR A 80 29.95 19.48 -30.69
N GLY A 81 30.48 19.46 -29.46
CA GLY A 81 31.90 19.66 -29.18
C GLY A 81 32.78 18.58 -29.82
N ALA A 82 32.35 17.31 -29.79
CA ALA A 82 33.06 16.22 -30.44
C ALA A 82 33.11 16.40 -31.97
N GLN A 83 32.01 16.83 -32.61
CA GLN A 83 32.01 17.12 -34.05
C GLN A 83 32.95 18.28 -34.43
N GLN A 84 33.03 19.31 -33.59
CA GLN A 84 33.84 20.50 -33.87
C GLN A 84 35.33 20.31 -33.57
N LEU A 85 35.67 19.55 -32.52
CA LEU A 85 37.05 19.40 -32.05
C LEU A 85 37.71 18.08 -32.44
N CYS A 86 36.97 17.05 -32.84
CA CYS A 86 37.53 15.76 -33.23
C CYS A 86 37.54 15.57 -34.75
N THR A 87 38.48 14.76 -35.25
CA THR A 87 38.44 14.28 -36.64
C THR A 87 37.23 13.36 -36.85
N GLU A 88 36.70 13.33 -38.07
CA GLU A 88 35.42 12.69 -38.43
C GLU A 88 35.32 11.20 -38.05
N ASP A 89 36.47 10.50 -38.01
CA ASP A 89 36.61 9.11 -37.56
C ASP A 89 36.38 8.89 -36.06
N VAL A 90 36.67 9.90 -35.23
CA VAL A 90 36.52 9.84 -33.77
C VAL A 90 35.15 10.35 -33.34
N ALA A 91 34.64 11.39 -34.01
CA ALA A 91 33.31 11.92 -33.77
C ALA A 91 32.22 10.86 -34.01
N SER A 92 32.32 10.09 -35.10
CA SER A 92 31.35 9.03 -35.44
C SER A 92 31.33 7.84 -34.47
N LYS A 93 32.40 7.62 -33.69
CA LYS A 93 32.45 6.59 -32.64
C LYS A 93 31.96 7.08 -31.27
N LEU A 94 32.03 8.38 -31.01
CA LEU A 94 31.58 9.01 -29.77
C LEU A 94 30.09 9.37 -29.79
N LEU A 95 29.55 9.60 -30.99
CA LEU A 95 28.13 9.85 -31.22
C LEU A 95 27.43 8.50 -31.48
N PRO A 96 26.58 7.98 -30.58
CA PRO A 96 25.76 6.82 -30.87
C PRO A 96 24.82 7.21 -32.01
N ALA A 97 24.87 6.43 -33.09
CA ALA A 97 24.11 6.65 -34.32
C ALA A 97 22.58 6.49 -34.16
N ASN A 98 22.05 6.52 -32.94
CA ASN A 98 20.65 6.23 -32.65
C ASN A 98 20.12 7.10 -31.49
N ASP A 99 20.16 8.41 -31.71
CA ASP A 99 19.70 9.47 -30.80
C ASP A 99 18.22 9.32 -30.39
N GLN A 100 17.42 8.62 -31.20
CA GLN A 100 15.98 8.48 -30.97
C GLN A 100 15.60 7.24 -30.15
N ALA A 101 16.34 6.13 -30.20
CA ALA A 101 15.87 4.88 -29.59
C ALA A 101 16.07 4.80 -28.07
N MET A 102 16.98 5.58 -27.48
CA MET A 102 17.24 5.56 -26.04
C MET A 102 16.27 6.45 -25.24
N PHE A 103 15.60 7.37 -25.93
CA PHE A 103 14.80 8.44 -25.33
C PHE A 103 13.39 8.57 -25.90
N SER A 104 13.03 7.73 -26.89
CA SER A 104 11.64 7.60 -27.32
C SER A 104 10.86 7.02 -26.16
N SER A 105 10.04 7.85 -25.53
CA SER A 105 8.92 7.40 -24.74
C SER A 105 7.96 6.70 -25.71
N GLU A 106 8.10 5.38 -25.87
CA GLU A 106 7.09 4.52 -26.49
C GLU A 106 5.84 4.56 -25.61
N GLN A 107 5.05 5.60 -25.88
CA GLN A 107 3.69 5.76 -25.45
C GLN A 107 2.81 4.89 -26.35
N ASP A 108 2.86 3.58 -26.14
CA ASP A 108 1.75 2.62 -26.38
C ASP A 108 2.25 1.18 -26.15
N ASN A 109 1.86 0.56 -25.03
CA ASN A 109 0.85 -0.49 -25.04
C ASN A 109 0.47 -0.85 -23.60
N ASP A 110 -0.84 -0.96 -23.44
CA ASP A 110 -1.60 -1.50 -22.33
C ASP A 110 -1.08 -2.87 -21.83
N ASP A 111 -1.41 -3.17 -20.57
CA ASP A 111 -1.11 -4.38 -19.79
C ASP A 111 0.33 -4.57 -19.24
N THR A 112 0.41 -4.59 -17.91
CA THR A 112 1.51 -5.09 -17.04
C THR A 112 2.53 -4.11 -16.46
N LEU A 113 2.11 -2.92 -16.03
CA LEU A 113 2.72 -2.34 -14.82
C LEU A 113 2.20 -3.08 -13.60
N GLU A 114 2.67 -4.31 -13.39
CA GLU A 114 2.37 -5.02 -12.15
C GLU A 114 3.04 -4.27 -10.99
N PRO A 115 2.28 -3.82 -9.97
CA PRO A 115 2.88 -3.23 -8.78
C PRO A 115 3.87 -4.23 -8.17
N PRO A 116 4.97 -3.77 -7.53
CA PRO A 116 5.94 -4.66 -6.90
C PRO A 116 5.19 -5.64 -5.99
N LYS A 117 5.30 -6.93 -6.32
CA LYS A 117 4.64 -8.04 -5.60
C LYS A 117 5.37 -8.27 -4.29
N ASP A 118 5.29 -7.31 -3.37
CA ASP A 118 5.86 -7.38 -2.02
C ASP A 118 5.04 -8.28 -1.08
N TYR A 119 3.99 -8.93 -1.59
CA TYR A 119 3.23 -9.93 -0.85
C TYR A 119 3.76 -11.32 -1.18
N ALA A 120 4.52 -11.91 -0.26
CA ALA A 120 4.97 -13.30 -0.36
C ALA A 120 3.76 -14.23 -0.62
N PRO A 121 3.65 -14.87 -1.79
CA PRO A 121 2.51 -15.71 -2.12
C PRO A 121 2.50 -16.94 -1.21
N LYS A 122 1.31 -17.26 -0.68
CA LYS A 122 1.06 -18.46 0.12
C LYS A 122 1.31 -19.71 -0.74
N THR A 123 2.45 -20.37 -0.55
CA THR A 123 2.77 -21.63 -1.24
C THR A 123 2.01 -22.79 -0.58
N GLY A 124 0.75 -22.99 -0.98
CA GLY A 124 -0.05 -24.17 -0.62
C GLY A 124 -1.01 -24.01 0.58
N PRO A 125 -1.75 -25.07 0.94
CA PRO A 125 -2.67 -25.07 2.07
C PRO A 125 -1.90 -25.19 3.39
N GLY A 126 -1.20 -24.12 3.77
CA GLY A 126 -0.48 -23.99 5.02
C GLY A 126 -0.63 -22.58 5.61
N PRO A 127 -0.27 -22.37 6.87
CA PRO A 127 -0.27 -21.06 7.49
C PRO A 127 0.75 -20.14 6.79
N GLY A 128 0.44 -18.84 6.71
CA GLY A 128 1.17 -17.90 5.86
C GLY A 128 2.62 -17.66 6.30
N ALA A 129 3.40 -16.95 5.46
CA ALA A 129 4.81 -16.63 5.74
C ALA A 129 5.04 -15.79 7.02
N LEU A 130 3.97 -15.21 7.59
CA LEU A 130 3.98 -14.47 8.86
C LEU A 130 3.37 -15.26 10.03
N SER A 131 3.08 -16.56 9.84
CA SER A 131 2.55 -17.39 10.92
C SER A 131 3.65 -17.81 11.89
N GLU A 132 3.33 -17.84 13.18
CA GLU A 132 4.25 -18.24 14.26
C GLU A 132 4.73 -19.70 14.14
N GLU A 133 4.08 -20.48 13.30
CA GLU A 133 4.37 -21.90 13.03
C GLU A 133 5.13 -22.11 11.71
N PHE A 134 5.47 -21.04 10.98
CA PHE A 134 6.24 -21.14 9.74
C PHE A 134 7.66 -21.62 10.04
N GLY A 135 8.03 -22.79 9.51
CA GLY A 135 9.33 -23.43 9.76
C GLY A 135 9.40 -24.27 11.04
N LEU A 136 8.28 -24.50 11.74
CA LEU A 136 8.24 -25.36 12.92
C LEU A 136 7.58 -26.71 12.59
N ASP A 137 8.38 -27.75 12.45
CA ASP A 137 7.89 -29.12 12.38
C ASP A 137 7.42 -29.60 13.77
N LYS A 138 6.14 -29.95 13.89
CA LYS A 138 5.45 -30.41 15.12
C LYS A 138 6.00 -31.72 15.74
N ASN A 139 7.11 -32.25 15.23
CA ASN A 139 7.73 -33.48 15.71
C ASN A 139 8.79 -33.27 16.80
N THR A 140 9.13 -32.01 17.12
CA THR A 140 10.19 -31.65 18.11
C THR A 140 9.65 -31.30 19.52
N SER A 141 8.38 -31.59 19.83
CA SER A 141 7.83 -31.34 21.17
C SER A 141 7.49 -32.62 21.96
N ARG A 142 8.09 -33.77 21.62
CA ARG A 142 7.86 -35.05 22.30
C ARG A 142 9.14 -35.74 22.81
N GLN A 143 10.13 -34.97 23.22
CA GLN A 143 11.29 -35.53 23.91
C GLN A 143 11.91 -34.56 24.90
N GLU A 144 11.12 -34.08 25.87
CA GLU A 144 11.65 -33.65 27.16
C GLU A 144 10.79 -34.27 28.27
N SER A 145 11.27 -35.38 28.82
CA SER A 145 10.95 -35.94 30.13
C SER A 145 12.14 -36.74 30.62
#